data_AF-A0A5P1F6V2-F1
#
_entry.id   AF-A0A5P1F6V2-F1
#
_cell.length_a   1.000
_cell.length_b   1.000
_cell.length_c   1.000
_cell.angle_alpha   90.00
_cell.angle_beta   90.00
_cell.angle_gamma   90.00
#
_symmetry.space_group_name_H-M   'P 1'
#
loop_
_entity.id
_entity.type
_entity.pdbx_description
1 polymer ?
#
loop_
_entity_poly.entity_id
_entity_poly.type
_entity_poly.pdbx_seq_one_letter_code
_entity_poly.pdbx_strand_id
1 'polypeptide(L)'
;MAAEGGARQLEVSVNGIGERAGNAALEEVVMALKCRKEILGGLYTGINTKHIVPISKMVMEYTGLHVQPHKAIVGANAFSHESGIHQDGVLKFRGTYEIISHEDIGLSQSNESIVLGKLSGRHAIKTQLLKLGYDIDGKDLDDIFMRFKEVAKTKKRVTDADIESLVTSKSIQAKAMWSLGNIQVTHGNVGFSTATVKLLSLDGREKIACAVGEGPIDASYKAINSIVQVPITIAKHVTSALEGTNAISSTRVVIYEQNNNLSVTSTEEPNFHTFSGDGADMDTVISSAQAYLNALNKLLAFNDLSAGKSSNGKV
;
A
#
# COMPACT_ATOMS: atom_id res chain seq x y z
N MET A 1 35.88 -15.02 -12.54
CA MET A 1 37.32 -15.33 -12.47
C MET A 1 37.62 -16.76 -12.02
N ALA A 2 37.46 -17.17 -10.75
CA ALA A 2 37.83 -18.55 -10.35
C ALA A 2 37.08 -19.64 -11.15
N ALA A 3 35.76 -19.49 -11.32
CA ALA A 3 34.96 -20.43 -12.13
C ALA A 3 35.33 -20.43 -13.62
N GLU A 4 35.66 -19.25 -14.16
CA GLU A 4 36.14 -19.06 -15.53
C GLU A 4 37.52 -19.71 -15.73
N GLY A 5 38.39 -19.63 -14.71
CA GLY A 5 39.69 -20.30 -14.66
C GLY A 5 39.62 -21.82 -14.42
N GLY A 6 38.42 -22.42 -14.44
CA GLY A 6 38.25 -23.87 -14.40
C GLY A 6 37.71 -24.42 -13.07
N ALA A 7 37.56 -23.61 -12.02
CA ALA A 7 36.93 -24.07 -10.79
C ALA A 7 35.47 -24.48 -11.04
N ARG A 8 35.01 -25.54 -10.37
CA ARG A 8 33.63 -26.06 -10.48
C ARG A 8 32.86 -26.05 -9.17
N GLN A 9 33.52 -25.67 -8.08
CA GLN A 9 32.92 -25.48 -6.77
C GLN A 9 33.26 -24.07 -6.29
N LEU A 10 32.23 -23.34 -5.85
CA LEU A 10 32.36 -22.03 -5.24
C LEU A 10 31.62 -22.09 -3.91
N GLU A 11 32.32 -21.77 -2.82
CA GLU A 11 31.70 -21.64 -1.50
C GLU A 11 31.17 -20.22 -1.33
N VAL A 12 29.90 -20.13 -0.98
CA VAL A 12 29.16 -18.87 -0.88
C VAL A 12 28.24 -18.90 0.34
N SER A 13 27.81 -17.73 0.79
CA SER A 13 26.88 -17.57 1.89
C SER A 13 25.75 -16.62 1.53
N VAL A 14 24.54 -16.91 2.01
CA VAL A 14 23.37 -16.03 1.83
C VAL A 14 23.67 -14.68 2.47
N ASN A 15 23.37 -13.59 1.76
CA ASN A 15 23.65 -12.22 2.18
C ASN A 15 25.16 -11.93 2.39
N GLY A 16 26.05 -12.86 2.03
CA GLY A 16 27.49 -12.77 2.29
C GLY A 16 27.87 -12.93 3.77
N ILE A 17 27.01 -13.50 4.61
CA ILE A 17 27.29 -13.65 6.04
C ILE A 17 28.51 -14.55 6.26
N GLY A 18 29.41 -14.13 7.13
CA GLY A 18 30.63 -14.84 7.49
C GLY A 18 31.43 -14.06 8.52
N GLU A 19 32.60 -14.56 8.90
CA GLU A 19 33.48 -13.86 9.83
C GLU A 19 34.04 -12.57 9.22
N ARG A 20 34.26 -11.56 10.07
CA ARG A 20 34.90 -10.27 9.72
C ARG A 20 34.21 -9.55 8.56
N ALA A 21 34.74 -9.68 7.35
CA ALA A 21 34.24 -9.04 6.13
C ALA A 21 33.16 -9.88 5.42
N GLY A 22 32.90 -11.09 5.90
CA GLY A 22 31.91 -12.00 5.31
C GLY A 22 32.51 -12.94 4.26
N ASN A 23 31.61 -13.72 3.66
CA ASN A 23 31.90 -14.66 2.58
C ASN A 23 31.40 -14.11 1.25
N ALA A 24 31.78 -14.75 0.14
CA ALA A 24 31.19 -14.45 -1.16
C ALA A 24 29.66 -14.61 -1.11
N ALA A 25 28.94 -13.58 -1.56
CA ALA A 25 27.50 -13.53 -1.51
C ALA A 25 26.86 -14.47 -2.55
N LEU A 26 26.02 -15.40 -2.07
CA LEU A 26 25.34 -16.38 -2.92
C LEU A 26 24.53 -15.72 -4.02
N GLU A 27 23.72 -14.72 -3.67
CA GLU A 27 22.85 -14.01 -4.59
C GLU A 27 23.62 -13.29 -5.71
N GLU A 28 24.79 -12.72 -5.39
CA GLU A 28 25.62 -12.00 -6.35
C GLU A 28 26.32 -12.96 -7.31
N VAL A 29 26.90 -14.05 -6.80
CA VAL A 29 27.57 -15.08 -7.60
C VAL A 29 26.58 -15.77 -8.54
N VAL A 30 25.42 -16.17 -8.02
CA VAL A 30 24.39 -16.86 -8.81
C VAL A 30 23.83 -15.95 -9.89
N MET A 31 23.51 -14.70 -9.57
CA MET A 31 22.97 -13.77 -10.55
C MET A 31 24.00 -13.35 -11.59
N ALA A 32 25.29 -13.21 -11.21
CA ALA A 32 26.36 -12.97 -12.17
C ALA A 32 26.47 -14.12 -13.19
N LEU A 33 26.45 -15.38 -12.74
CA LEU A 33 26.49 -16.55 -13.62
C LEU A 33 25.26 -16.62 -14.53
N LYS A 34 24.06 -16.35 -14.00
CA LYS A 34 22.81 -16.34 -14.77
C LYS A 34 22.81 -15.25 -15.85
N CYS A 35 23.21 -14.02 -15.51
CA CYS A 35 23.13 -12.87 -16.41
C CYS A 35 24.27 -12.80 -17.44
N ARG A 36 25.42 -13.41 -17.14
CA ARG A 36 26.62 -13.35 -17.98
C ARG A 36 26.99 -14.71 -18.56
N LYS A 37 26.03 -15.64 -18.67
CA LYS A 37 26.24 -17.02 -19.12
C LYS A 37 27.07 -17.13 -20.41
N GLU A 38 26.75 -16.33 -21.42
CA GLU A 38 27.46 -16.37 -22.72
C GLU A 38 28.92 -15.96 -22.59
N ILE A 39 29.20 -14.87 -21.85
CA ILE A 39 30.55 -14.36 -21.61
C ILE A 39 31.35 -15.34 -20.74
N LEU A 40 30.68 -16.03 -19.81
CA LEU A 40 31.29 -16.98 -18.90
C LEU A 40 31.35 -18.41 -19.46
N GLY A 41 31.37 -18.58 -20.79
CA GLY A 41 31.58 -19.88 -21.43
C GLY A 41 30.46 -20.90 -21.17
N GLY A 42 29.23 -20.43 -20.96
CA GLY A 42 28.06 -21.29 -20.74
C GLY A 42 27.91 -21.82 -19.31
N LEU A 43 28.73 -21.35 -18.36
CA LEU A 43 28.61 -21.71 -16.95
C LEU A 43 27.19 -21.44 -16.42
N TYR A 44 26.70 -22.36 -15.59
CA TYR A 44 25.36 -22.28 -15.00
C TYR A 44 25.35 -22.88 -13.59
N THR A 45 24.29 -22.59 -12.84
CA THR A 45 23.98 -23.22 -11.57
C THR A 45 22.58 -23.83 -11.64
N GLY A 46 22.31 -24.83 -10.79
CA GLY A 46 20.96 -25.41 -10.62
C GLY A 46 20.08 -24.63 -9.64
N ILE A 47 20.50 -23.44 -9.20
CA ILE A 47 19.83 -22.69 -8.15
C ILE A 47 18.59 -21.98 -8.73
N ASN A 48 17.44 -22.20 -8.10
CA ASN A 48 16.24 -21.47 -8.45
C ASN A 48 16.31 -20.04 -7.89
N THR A 49 16.57 -19.08 -8.78
CA THR A 49 16.77 -17.67 -8.40
C THR A 49 15.53 -17.02 -7.81
N LYS A 50 14.33 -17.55 -8.07
CA LYS A 50 13.07 -17.02 -7.51
C LYS A 50 12.96 -17.15 -5.98
N HIS A 51 13.89 -17.85 -5.33
CA HIS A 51 13.94 -17.96 -3.87
C HIS A 51 15.03 -17.09 -3.22
N ILE A 52 15.78 -16.29 -4.00
CA ILE A 52 16.85 -15.45 -3.47
C ILE A 52 16.33 -14.46 -2.42
N VAL A 53 15.30 -13.67 -2.74
CA VAL A 53 14.74 -12.69 -1.79
C VAL A 53 14.06 -13.36 -0.60
N PRO A 54 13.20 -14.39 -0.77
CA PRO A 54 12.63 -15.12 0.36
C PRO A 54 13.68 -15.67 1.33
N ILE A 55 14.75 -16.30 0.82
CA ILE A 55 15.83 -16.85 1.66
C ILE A 55 16.63 -15.73 2.33
N SER A 56 16.90 -14.63 1.62
CA SER A 56 17.56 -13.46 2.20
C SER A 56 16.79 -12.92 3.41
N LYS A 57 15.47 -12.78 3.30
CA LYS A 57 14.58 -12.35 4.40
C LYS A 57 14.59 -13.33 5.57
N MET A 58 14.45 -14.61 5.27
CA MET A 58 14.50 -15.68 6.27
C MET A 58 15.81 -15.62 7.08
N VAL A 59 16.95 -15.45 6.41
CA VAL A 59 18.26 -15.35 7.07
C VAL A 59 18.36 -14.09 7.93
N MET A 60 17.86 -12.94 7.47
CA MET A 60 17.82 -11.73 8.31
C MET A 60 16.99 -11.93 9.58
N GLU A 61 15.84 -12.61 9.47
CA GLU A 61 14.95 -12.89 10.59
C GLU A 61 15.59 -13.82 11.62
N TYR A 62 16.20 -14.93 11.19
CA TYR A 62 16.83 -15.89 12.11
C TYR A 62 18.14 -15.40 12.72
N THR A 63 18.90 -14.57 12.01
CA THR A 63 20.22 -14.10 12.48
C THR A 63 20.16 -12.74 13.18
N GLY A 64 19.10 -11.96 12.95
CA GLY A 64 19.02 -10.55 13.35
C GLY A 64 19.94 -9.61 12.55
N LEU A 65 20.74 -10.14 11.62
CA LEU A 65 21.66 -9.36 10.80
C LEU A 65 20.93 -8.80 9.58
N HIS A 66 20.76 -7.48 9.55
CA HIS A 66 20.09 -6.79 8.47
C HIS A 66 21.03 -6.56 7.28
N VAL A 67 20.52 -6.66 6.06
CA VAL A 67 21.28 -6.29 4.86
C VAL A 67 21.33 -4.77 4.68
N GLN A 68 22.46 -4.27 4.19
CA GLN A 68 22.57 -2.86 3.82
C GLN A 68 21.58 -2.51 2.69
N PRO A 69 20.93 -1.33 2.71
CA PRO A 69 19.94 -0.95 1.69
C PRO A 69 20.45 -0.98 0.26
N HIS A 70 21.75 -0.74 0.06
CA HIS A 70 22.41 -0.69 -1.25
C HIS A 70 23.13 -2.01 -1.61
N LYS A 71 22.85 -3.11 -0.92
CA LYS A 71 23.42 -4.41 -1.27
C LYS A 71 22.95 -4.85 -2.65
N ALA A 72 23.86 -5.40 -3.44
CA ALA A 72 23.51 -5.92 -4.75
C ALA A 72 22.45 -7.03 -4.62
N ILE A 73 21.53 -7.07 -5.59
CA ILE A 73 20.43 -8.04 -5.72
C ILE A 73 19.35 -7.97 -4.62
N VAL A 74 19.70 -8.00 -3.34
CA VAL A 74 18.72 -8.13 -2.23
C VAL A 74 18.53 -6.86 -1.39
N GLY A 75 19.31 -5.81 -1.65
CA GLY A 75 19.15 -4.54 -0.94
C GLY A 75 17.84 -3.84 -1.28
N ALA A 76 17.25 -3.16 -0.30
CA ALA A 76 15.97 -2.43 -0.47
C ALA A 76 16.00 -1.39 -1.60
N ASN A 77 17.17 -0.85 -1.95
CA ASN A 77 17.36 0.12 -3.02
C ASN A 77 17.89 -0.50 -4.32
N ALA A 78 18.11 -1.83 -4.39
CA ALA A 78 18.79 -2.49 -5.52
C ALA A 78 18.08 -2.29 -6.87
N PHE A 79 16.78 -2.02 -6.85
CA PHE A 79 15.97 -1.76 -8.03
C PHE A 79 15.16 -0.46 -7.92
N SER A 80 15.54 0.44 -7.02
CA SER A 80 14.86 1.73 -6.87
C SER A 80 15.39 2.75 -7.87
N HIS A 81 14.48 3.45 -8.56
CA HIS A 81 14.82 4.54 -9.48
C HIS A 81 14.28 5.87 -8.97
N GLU A 82 15.18 6.78 -8.60
CA GLU A 82 14.81 8.12 -8.07
C GLU A 82 14.83 9.22 -9.15
N SER A 83 15.71 9.09 -10.15
CA SER A 83 15.86 10.10 -11.19
C SER A 83 14.71 10.05 -12.19
N GLY A 84 14.10 11.20 -12.49
CA GLY A 84 12.99 11.29 -13.44
C GLY A 84 13.32 10.76 -14.85
N ILE A 85 14.58 10.90 -15.30
CA ILE A 85 15.03 10.31 -16.57
C ILE A 85 15.17 8.79 -16.51
N HIS A 86 15.52 8.24 -15.35
CA HIS A 86 15.59 6.79 -15.16
C HIS A 86 14.18 6.20 -15.07
N GLN A 87 13.27 6.89 -14.38
CA GLN A 87 11.86 6.51 -14.33
C GLN A 87 11.23 6.50 -15.73
N ASP A 88 11.42 7.55 -16.52
CA ASP A 88 10.94 7.61 -17.91
C ASP A 88 11.53 6.49 -18.78
N GLY A 89 12.83 6.21 -18.66
CA GLY A 89 13.47 5.13 -19.41
C GLY A 89 12.97 3.74 -19.01
N VAL A 90 12.78 3.47 -17.72
CA VAL A 90 12.22 2.20 -17.22
C VAL A 90 10.78 2.00 -17.69
N LEU A 91 9.97 3.07 -17.72
CA LEU A 91 8.59 3.02 -18.21
C LEU A 91 8.50 2.73 -19.72
N LYS A 92 9.43 3.29 -20.52
CA LYS A 92 9.48 3.04 -21.98
C LYS A 92 10.06 1.67 -22.31
N PHE A 93 11.17 1.31 -21.67
CA PHE A 93 11.82 0.02 -21.83
C PHE A 93 12.65 -0.30 -20.58
N ARG A 94 12.14 -1.20 -19.73
CA ARG A 94 12.79 -1.59 -18.47
C ARG A 94 14.25 -2.00 -18.63
N GLY A 95 14.57 -2.74 -19.68
CA GLY A 95 15.93 -3.21 -19.98
C GLY A 95 16.97 -2.10 -20.19
N THR A 96 16.54 -0.83 -20.30
CA THR A 96 17.45 0.33 -20.37
C THR A 96 18.26 0.49 -19.09
N TYR A 97 17.65 0.26 -17.93
CA TYR A 97 18.27 0.47 -16.62
C TYR A 97 18.22 -0.78 -15.72
N GLU A 98 17.38 -1.77 -16.06
CA GLU A 98 17.21 -3.02 -15.31
C GLU A 98 17.77 -4.20 -16.11
N ILE A 99 19.01 -4.60 -15.82
CA ILE A 99 19.65 -5.80 -16.42
C ILE A 99 18.99 -7.09 -15.90
N ILE A 100 18.41 -7.03 -14.69
CA ILE A 100 17.78 -8.13 -13.99
C ILE A 100 16.36 -7.71 -13.64
N SER A 101 15.37 -8.59 -13.82
CA SER A 101 14.02 -8.33 -13.34
C SER A 101 13.87 -8.68 -11.86
N HIS A 102 13.01 -7.96 -11.15
CA HIS A 102 12.65 -8.26 -9.76
C HIS A 102 12.06 -9.68 -9.62
N GLU A 103 11.30 -10.10 -10.62
CA GLU A 103 10.66 -11.43 -10.66
C GLU A 103 11.69 -12.56 -10.74
N ASP A 104 12.83 -12.32 -11.39
CA ASP A 104 13.93 -13.29 -11.48
C ASP A 104 14.47 -13.69 -10.11
N ILE A 105 14.35 -12.81 -9.10
CA ILE A 105 14.89 -13.02 -7.76
C ILE A 105 13.80 -13.29 -6.71
N GLY A 106 12.54 -13.41 -7.14
CA GLY A 106 11.41 -13.67 -6.26
C GLY A 106 10.87 -12.43 -5.53
N LEU A 107 11.15 -11.24 -6.05
CA LEU A 107 10.60 -10.00 -5.51
C LEU A 107 9.30 -9.66 -6.25
N SER A 108 8.17 -9.68 -5.53
CA SER A 108 6.85 -9.40 -6.09
C SER A 108 6.70 -7.92 -6.51
N GLN A 109 5.98 -7.67 -7.61
CA GLN A 109 5.70 -6.32 -8.13
C GLN A 109 5.02 -5.39 -7.10
N SER A 110 4.31 -5.96 -6.12
CA SER A 110 3.69 -5.19 -5.02
C SER A 110 4.70 -4.42 -4.14
N ASN A 111 5.99 -4.77 -4.20
CA ASN A 111 7.06 -4.09 -3.47
C ASN A 111 7.83 -3.09 -4.35
N GLU A 112 7.34 -2.82 -5.56
CA GLU A 112 7.88 -1.83 -6.48
C GLU A 112 7.55 -0.43 -5.96
N SER A 113 8.39 0.08 -5.05
CA SER A 113 8.36 1.50 -4.72
C SER A 113 9.05 2.27 -5.86
N ILE A 114 8.26 2.85 -6.77
CA ILE A 114 8.74 4.02 -7.50
C ILE A 114 9.01 5.05 -6.42
N VAL A 115 10.29 5.30 -6.15
CA VAL A 115 10.68 6.26 -5.12
C VAL A 115 10.35 7.64 -5.66
N LEU A 116 9.25 8.20 -5.16
CA LEU A 116 8.83 9.54 -5.52
C LEU A 116 9.62 10.54 -4.67
N GLY A 117 10.35 11.40 -5.37
CA GLY A 117 11.24 12.40 -4.77
C GLY A 117 11.18 13.71 -5.55
N LYS A 118 12.07 14.65 -5.21
CA LYS A 118 12.10 16.01 -5.79
C LYS A 118 12.21 16.04 -7.33
N LEU A 119 12.82 15.00 -7.91
CA LEU A 119 13.05 14.85 -9.35
C LEU A 119 11.93 14.11 -10.08
N SER A 120 10.93 13.61 -9.38
CA SER A 120 9.84 12.86 -9.98
C SER A 120 8.93 13.77 -10.81
N GLY A 121 8.61 13.31 -12.02
CA GLY A 121 7.78 14.03 -12.98
C GLY A 121 6.29 13.79 -12.79
N ARG A 122 5.45 14.56 -13.49
CA ARG A 122 3.98 14.43 -13.46
C ARG A 122 3.50 13.01 -13.76
N HIS A 123 4.12 12.37 -14.74
CA HIS A 123 3.75 11.03 -15.15
C HIS A 123 4.00 9.99 -14.06
N ALA A 124 5.10 10.11 -13.30
CA ALA A 124 5.39 9.22 -12.19
C ALA A 124 4.34 9.34 -11.07
N ILE A 125 3.86 10.55 -10.78
CA ILE A 125 2.77 10.76 -9.82
C ILE A 125 1.44 10.19 -10.35
N LYS A 126 1.09 10.42 -11.62
CA LYS A 126 -0.15 9.88 -12.22
C LYS A 126 -0.18 8.36 -12.14
N THR A 127 0.93 7.70 -12.49
CA THR A 127 1.06 6.24 -12.39
C THR A 127 0.92 5.75 -10.94
N GLN A 128 1.50 6.46 -9.96
CA GLN A 128 1.37 6.07 -8.56
C GLN A 128 -0.05 6.30 -8.02
N LEU A 129 -0.71 7.41 -8.40
CA LEU A 129 -2.11 7.67 -8.04
C LEU A 129 -3.03 6.59 -8.61
N LEU A 130 -2.83 6.20 -9.87
CA LEU A 130 -3.56 5.09 -10.49
C LEU A 130 -3.32 3.76 -9.76
N LYS A 131 -2.07 3.46 -9.37
CA LYS A 131 -1.74 2.28 -8.56
C LYS A 131 -2.45 2.29 -7.19
N LEU A 132 -2.65 3.48 -6.62
CA LEU A 132 -3.38 3.68 -5.35
C LEU A 132 -4.90 3.73 -5.53
N GLY A 133 -5.41 3.59 -6.76
CA GLY A 133 -6.85 3.60 -7.07
C GLY A 133 -7.45 4.98 -7.34
N TYR A 134 -6.63 6.02 -7.54
CA TYR A 134 -7.06 7.37 -7.87
C TYR A 134 -6.85 7.68 -9.35
N ASP A 135 -7.94 7.77 -10.10
CA ASP A 135 -7.92 8.27 -11.48
C ASP A 135 -8.16 9.79 -11.49
N ILE A 136 -7.07 10.57 -11.47
CA ILE A 136 -7.09 12.04 -11.42
C ILE A 136 -6.36 12.59 -12.64
N ASP A 137 -7.01 13.50 -13.36
CA ASP A 137 -6.46 14.11 -14.57
C ASP A 137 -6.62 15.64 -14.64
N GLY A 138 -5.90 16.24 -15.57
CA GLY A 138 -6.00 17.67 -15.89
C GLY A 138 -5.60 18.59 -14.72
N LYS A 139 -6.45 19.57 -14.41
CA LYS A 139 -6.16 20.62 -13.41
C LYS A 139 -5.97 20.08 -11.99
N ASP A 140 -6.59 18.96 -11.66
CA ASP A 140 -6.46 18.37 -10.33
C ASP A 140 -5.12 17.67 -10.13
N LEU A 141 -4.62 17.02 -11.19
CA LEU A 141 -3.27 16.45 -11.21
C LEU A 141 -2.20 17.54 -11.10
N ASP A 142 -2.41 18.70 -11.74
CA ASP A 142 -1.47 19.82 -11.68
C ASP A 142 -1.35 20.43 -10.28
N ASP A 143 -2.47 20.59 -9.56
CA ASP A 143 -2.45 21.09 -8.18
C ASP A 143 -1.78 20.08 -7.24
N ILE A 144 -2.09 18.79 -7.37
CA ILE A 144 -1.44 17.73 -6.58
C ILE A 144 0.06 17.68 -6.88
N PHE A 145 0.47 17.84 -8.14
CA PHE A 145 1.88 17.88 -8.54
C PHE A 145 2.63 19.06 -7.90
N MET A 146 2.01 20.23 -7.82
CA MET A 146 2.61 21.41 -7.18
C MET A 146 2.83 21.19 -5.68
N ARG A 147 1.82 20.67 -4.97
CA ARG A 147 1.92 20.36 -3.54
C ARG A 147 2.91 19.23 -3.27
N PHE A 148 2.92 18.21 -4.13
CA PHE A 148 3.93 17.16 -4.09
C PHE A 148 5.34 17.74 -4.16
N LYS A 149 5.59 18.71 -5.04
CA LYS A 149 6.91 19.37 -5.12
C LYS A 149 7.28 20.12 -3.85
N GLU A 150 6.31 20.66 -3.11
CA GLU A 150 6.56 21.30 -1.82
C GLU A 150 6.93 20.26 -0.75
N VAL A 151 6.19 19.15 -0.67
CA VAL A 151 6.51 18.05 0.26
C VAL A 151 7.86 17.41 -0.08
N ALA A 152 8.15 17.20 -1.36
CA ALA A 152 9.41 16.64 -1.85
C ALA A 152 10.61 17.60 -1.71
N LYS A 153 10.40 18.90 -1.44
CA LYS A 153 11.49 19.81 -1.04
C LYS A 153 11.92 19.56 0.41
N THR A 154 10.97 19.17 1.28
CA THR A 154 11.19 19.02 2.72
C THR A 154 11.55 17.59 3.10
N LYS A 155 10.95 16.59 2.44
CA LYS A 155 11.25 15.17 2.62
C LYS A 155 12.07 14.63 1.43
N LYS A 156 13.13 13.88 1.73
CA LYS A 156 13.94 13.17 0.70
C LYS A 156 13.17 12.09 -0.05
N ARG A 157 12.23 11.40 0.62
CA ARG A 157 11.37 10.37 0.04
C ARG A 157 9.92 10.68 0.41
N VAL A 158 9.04 10.65 -0.58
CA VAL A 158 7.58 10.78 -0.40
C VAL A 158 7.00 9.38 -0.42
N THR A 159 6.29 9.01 0.66
CA THR A 159 5.67 7.69 0.81
C THR A 159 4.27 7.67 0.20
N ASP A 160 3.71 6.47 -0.01
CA ASP A 160 2.33 6.31 -0.49
C ASP A 160 1.33 7.03 0.44
N ALA A 161 1.55 6.98 1.74
CA ALA A 161 0.75 7.71 2.73
C ALA A 161 0.83 9.24 2.57
N ASP A 162 2.01 9.76 2.21
CA ASP A 162 2.15 11.19 1.93
C ASP A 162 1.39 11.59 0.64
N ILE A 163 1.39 10.73 -0.39
CA ILE A 163 0.66 10.96 -1.65
C ILE A 163 -0.85 10.89 -1.42
N GLU A 164 -1.32 9.91 -0.67
CA GLU A 164 -2.71 9.82 -0.26
C GLU A 164 -3.13 11.05 0.56
N SER A 165 -2.27 11.56 1.45
CA SER A 165 -2.52 12.81 2.17
C SER A 165 -2.68 14.01 1.23
N LEU A 166 -1.93 14.06 0.12
CA LEU A 166 -2.04 15.14 -0.87
C LEU A 166 -3.37 15.10 -1.60
N VAL A 167 -3.84 13.92 -1.98
CA VAL A 167 -5.18 13.72 -2.58
C VAL A 167 -6.27 14.07 -1.56
N THR A 168 -6.10 13.57 -0.34
CA THR A 168 -7.01 13.74 0.78
C THR A 168 -7.18 15.21 1.19
N SER A 169 -6.12 16.03 1.04
CA SER A 169 -6.17 17.47 1.34
C SER A 169 -7.13 18.27 0.45
N LYS A 170 -7.50 17.74 -0.74
CA LYS A 170 -8.50 18.34 -1.61
C LYS A 170 -9.91 17.79 -1.37
N SER A 171 -10.02 16.52 -0.93
CA SER A 171 -11.30 15.85 -0.71
C SER A 171 -11.85 15.93 0.73
N ILE A 172 -11.02 16.22 1.74
CA ILE A 172 -11.45 16.39 3.16
C ILE A 172 -11.64 17.88 3.54
N GLN A 173 -12.06 18.70 2.58
CA GLN A 173 -12.97 19.80 2.90
C GLN A 173 -14.34 19.62 2.24
N ALA A 174 -14.66 18.41 1.75
CA ALA A 174 -16.04 17.97 1.72
C ALA A 174 -16.46 17.76 3.18
N LYS A 175 -17.16 18.75 3.73
CA LYS A 175 -17.88 18.74 5.01
C LYS A 175 -18.24 17.29 5.39
N ALA A 176 -17.55 16.72 6.39
CA ALA A 176 -17.71 15.31 6.76
C ALA A 176 -19.17 15.06 7.19
N MET A 177 -19.94 14.35 6.34
CA MET A 177 -21.38 14.17 6.51
C MET A 177 -21.73 13.58 7.88
N TRP A 178 -20.87 12.69 8.38
CA TRP A 178 -20.94 12.13 9.72
C TRP A 178 -19.60 12.28 10.45
N SER A 179 -19.65 12.67 11.72
CA SER A 179 -18.51 12.61 12.63
C SER A 179 -18.78 11.63 13.78
N LEU A 180 -17.73 10.99 14.26
CA LEU A 180 -17.82 10.07 15.40
C LEU A 180 -17.90 10.89 16.69
N GLY A 181 -19.01 10.75 17.42
CA GLY A 181 -19.20 11.45 18.69
C GLY A 181 -18.73 10.62 19.88
N ASN A 182 -19.35 9.46 20.09
CA ASN A 182 -19.00 8.56 21.17
C ASN A 182 -19.17 7.11 20.72
N ILE A 183 -18.31 6.23 21.22
CA ILE A 183 -18.35 4.79 20.99
C ILE A 183 -18.12 4.08 22.31
N GLN A 184 -19.04 3.19 22.66
CA GLN A 184 -18.91 2.33 23.83
C GLN A 184 -19.03 0.89 23.39
N VAL A 185 -18.01 0.09 23.68
CA VAL A 185 -17.97 -1.32 23.31
C VAL A 185 -17.83 -2.17 24.57
N THR A 186 -18.61 -3.23 24.63
CA THR A 186 -18.52 -4.27 25.66
C THR A 186 -18.24 -5.59 24.96
N HIS A 187 -17.09 -6.17 25.29
CA HIS A 187 -16.58 -7.39 24.70
C HIS A 187 -16.01 -8.31 25.79
N GLY A 188 -16.15 -9.61 25.60
CA GLY A 188 -15.55 -10.64 26.45
C GLY A 188 -15.04 -11.80 25.60
N ASN A 189 -14.26 -12.69 26.21
CA ASN A 189 -13.65 -13.83 25.51
C ASN A 189 -14.67 -14.84 24.96
N VAL A 190 -15.89 -14.86 25.50
CA VAL A 190 -16.96 -15.80 25.09
C VAL A 190 -18.24 -15.02 24.86
N GLY A 191 -18.89 -15.26 23.72
CA GLY A 191 -20.14 -14.62 23.34
C GLY A 191 -19.94 -13.50 22.31
N PHE A 192 -21.02 -12.77 22.03
CA PHE A 192 -21.01 -11.67 21.08
C PHE A 192 -20.57 -10.36 21.72
N SER A 193 -19.95 -9.49 20.93
CA SER A 193 -19.66 -8.11 21.31
C SER A 193 -20.85 -7.22 21.06
N THR A 194 -21.05 -6.23 21.93
CA THR A 194 -22.04 -5.17 21.75
C THR A 194 -21.34 -3.83 21.64
N ALA A 195 -21.72 -3.04 20.64
CA ALA A 195 -21.20 -1.69 20.43
C ALA A 195 -22.35 -0.69 20.32
N THR A 196 -22.29 0.37 21.12
CA THR A 196 -23.16 1.54 21.02
C THR A 196 -22.37 2.68 20.40
N VAL A 197 -22.82 3.19 19.26
CA VAL A 197 -22.16 4.26 18.51
C VAL A 197 -23.08 5.46 18.40
N LYS A 198 -22.54 6.64 18.71
CA LYS A 198 -23.15 7.95 18.48
C LYS A 198 -22.44 8.64 17.33
N LEU A 199 -23.17 8.97 16.27
CA LEU A 199 -22.70 9.78 15.16
C LEU A 199 -23.39 11.15 15.18
N LEU A 200 -22.65 12.19 14.81
CA LEU A 200 -23.18 13.54 14.60
C LEU A 200 -23.29 13.81 13.10
N SER A 201 -24.48 14.20 12.66
CA SER A 201 -24.70 14.67 11.29
C SER A 201 -24.12 16.07 11.09
N LEU A 202 -23.91 16.46 9.83
CA LEU A 202 -23.54 17.81 9.42
C LEU A 202 -24.44 18.92 9.99
N ASP A 203 -25.73 18.59 10.19
CA ASP A 203 -26.76 19.50 10.72
C ASP A 203 -26.76 19.58 12.25
N GLY A 204 -25.78 18.95 12.93
CA GLY A 204 -25.68 18.89 14.39
C GLY A 204 -26.65 17.90 15.05
N ARG A 205 -27.37 17.08 14.27
CA ARG A 205 -28.26 16.04 14.81
C ARG A 205 -27.47 14.82 15.24
N GLU A 206 -27.69 14.38 16.48
CA GLU A 206 -27.11 13.14 17.00
C GLU A 206 -27.97 11.95 16.61
N LYS A 207 -27.33 10.88 16.11
CA LYS A 207 -27.95 9.57 15.93
C LYS A 207 -27.18 8.53 16.72
N ILE A 208 -27.91 7.67 17.43
CA ILE A 208 -27.35 6.62 18.26
C ILE A 208 -27.88 5.28 17.75
N ALA A 209 -27.01 4.31 17.58
CA ALA A 209 -27.37 2.94 17.28
C ALA A 209 -26.56 1.97 18.15
N CYS A 210 -27.13 0.79 18.36
CA CYS A 210 -26.48 -0.31 19.03
C CYS A 210 -26.57 -1.54 18.13
N ALA A 211 -25.48 -2.30 18.05
CA ALA A 211 -25.45 -3.56 17.31
C ALA A 211 -24.63 -4.62 18.03
N VAL A 212 -24.92 -5.87 17.66
CA VAL A 212 -24.24 -7.06 18.12
C VAL A 212 -23.36 -7.59 16.98
N GLY A 213 -22.13 -7.98 17.31
CA GLY A 213 -21.17 -8.53 16.35
C GLY A 213 -20.35 -9.66 16.94
N GLU A 214 -19.62 -10.37 16.09
CA GLU A 214 -18.72 -11.45 16.51
C GLU A 214 -17.48 -10.90 17.23
N GLY A 215 -17.12 -9.64 16.97
CA GLY A 215 -16.01 -8.95 17.62
C GLY A 215 -16.33 -7.47 17.87
N PRO A 216 -15.49 -6.78 18.66
CA PRO A 216 -15.71 -5.37 19.02
C PRO A 216 -15.72 -4.46 17.79
N ILE A 217 -14.87 -4.73 16.79
CA ILE A 217 -14.81 -3.99 15.53
C ILE A 217 -16.05 -4.28 14.67
N ASP A 218 -16.45 -5.55 14.53
CA ASP A 218 -17.63 -5.95 13.76
C ASP A 218 -18.93 -5.35 14.33
N ALA A 219 -19.11 -5.39 15.65
CA ALA A 219 -20.24 -4.77 16.33
C ALA A 219 -20.30 -3.26 16.05
N SER A 220 -19.15 -2.59 16.09
CA SER A 220 -19.03 -1.15 15.82
C SER A 220 -19.41 -0.82 14.38
N TYR A 221 -18.97 -1.62 13.41
CA TYR A 221 -19.30 -1.43 12.00
C TYR A 221 -20.77 -1.66 11.70
N LYS A 222 -21.39 -2.68 12.31
CA LYS A 222 -22.84 -2.92 12.20
C LYS A 222 -23.66 -1.78 12.81
N ALA A 223 -23.23 -1.22 13.94
CA ALA A 223 -23.89 -0.07 14.55
C ALA A 223 -23.82 1.17 13.64
N ILE A 224 -22.63 1.48 13.08
CA ILE A 224 -22.44 2.57 12.12
C ILE A 224 -23.31 2.35 10.87
N ASN A 225 -23.31 1.14 10.31
CA ASN A 225 -24.09 0.83 9.12
C ASN A 225 -25.60 0.96 9.34
N SER A 226 -26.09 0.66 10.56
CA SER A 226 -27.51 0.84 10.90
C SER A 226 -27.94 2.32 10.87
N ILE A 227 -27.01 3.25 11.10
CA ILE A 227 -27.25 4.69 11.04
C ILE A 227 -27.18 5.22 9.60
N VAL A 228 -26.15 4.78 8.86
CA VAL A 228 -25.81 5.29 7.52
C VAL A 228 -26.65 4.63 6.43
N GLN A 229 -27.05 3.36 6.61
CA GLN A 229 -27.94 2.57 5.75
C GLN A 229 -27.45 2.44 4.29
N VAL A 230 -26.16 2.17 4.09
CA VAL A 230 -25.58 1.95 2.76
C VAL A 230 -25.08 0.50 2.63
N PRO A 231 -25.44 -0.23 1.56
CA PRO A 231 -24.96 -1.59 1.35
C PRO A 231 -23.48 -1.58 0.96
N ILE A 232 -22.60 -1.86 1.92
CA ILE A 232 -21.16 -1.89 1.73
C ILE A 232 -20.56 -3.23 2.12
N THR A 233 -19.46 -3.58 1.45
CA THR A 233 -18.62 -4.71 1.81
C THR A 233 -17.21 -4.23 2.12
N ILE A 234 -16.60 -4.80 3.15
CA ILE A 234 -15.23 -4.48 3.57
C ILE A 234 -14.27 -5.36 2.75
N ALA A 235 -13.43 -4.75 1.92
CA ALA A 235 -12.41 -5.46 1.15
C ALA A 235 -11.14 -5.73 1.97
N LYS A 236 -10.71 -4.75 2.77
CA LYS A 236 -9.47 -4.85 3.52
C LYS A 236 -9.55 -4.08 4.83
N HIS A 237 -9.08 -4.69 5.91
CA HIS A 237 -8.86 -4.06 7.20
C HIS A 237 -7.41 -4.34 7.61
N VAL A 238 -6.64 -3.28 7.84
CA VAL A 238 -5.25 -3.38 8.29
C VAL A 238 -5.08 -2.47 9.49
N THR A 239 -4.77 -3.05 10.64
CA THR A 239 -4.36 -2.31 11.83
C THR A 239 -2.87 -2.50 12.06
N SER A 240 -2.18 -1.39 12.29
CA SER A 240 -0.78 -1.33 12.69
C SER A 240 -0.69 -0.62 14.03
N ALA A 241 0.11 -1.15 14.95
CA ALA A 241 0.42 -0.49 16.22
C ALA A 241 1.92 -0.21 16.25
N LEU A 242 2.29 0.96 16.80
CA LEU A 242 3.69 1.24 17.12
C LEU A 242 4.14 0.42 18.34
N GLU A 243 5.45 0.40 18.63
CA GLU A 243 5.96 -0.23 19.83
C GLU A 243 5.64 0.58 21.10
N GLY A 244 5.24 -0.13 22.15
CA GLY A 244 4.99 0.43 23.48
C GLY A 244 3.57 0.20 23.99
N THR A 245 3.38 0.24 25.30
CA THR A 245 2.10 -0.02 25.98
C THR A 245 1.02 1.03 25.70
N ASN A 246 1.42 2.23 25.30
CA ASN A 246 0.52 3.34 24.90
C ASN A 246 0.69 3.70 23.42
N ALA A 247 1.03 2.72 22.60
CA ALA A 247 1.24 2.95 21.19
C ALA A 247 -0.06 3.37 20.49
N ILE A 248 0.06 4.35 19.59
CA ILE A 248 -1.05 4.74 18.73
C ILE A 248 -1.29 3.60 17.74
N SER A 249 -2.55 3.17 17.66
CA SER A 249 -3.05 2.25 16.64
C SER A 249 -3.48 3.04 15.41
N SER A 250 -2.80 2.79 14.29
CA SER A 250 -3.15 3.31 12.97
C SER A 250 -3.88 2.23 12.17
N THR A 251 -5.13 2.48 11.82
CA THR A 251 -5.98 1.55 11.08
C THR A 251 -6.35 2.12 9.72
N ARG A 252 -6.25 1.27 8.70
CA ARG A 252 -6.72 1.53 7.33
C ARG A 252 -7.80 0.55 6.94
N VAL A 253 -8.91 1.08 6.43
CA VAL A 253 -10.07 0.30 5.97
C VAL A 253 -10.36 0.64 4.52
N VAL A 254 -10.60 -0.40 3.70
CA VAL A 254 -11.00 -0.27 2.30
C VAL A 254 -12.38 -0.92 2.13
N ILE A 255 -13.33 -0.17 1.58
CA ILE A 255 -14.71 -0.60 1.34
C ILE A 255 -15.05 -0.49 -0.15
N TYR A 256 -16.02 -1.28 -0.61
CA TYR A 256 -16.67 -1.11 -1.91
C TYR A 256 -18.19 -1.20 -1.78
N GLU A 257 -18.89 -0.53 -2.70
CA GLU A 257 -20.36 -0.50 -2.74
C GLU A 257 -20.90 -1.79 -3.39
N GLN A 258 -21.91 -2.39 -2.76
CA GLN A 258 -22.64 -3.51 -3.34
C GLN A 258 -23.67 -2.96 -4.34
N ASN A 259 -23.32 -2.94 -5.63
CA ASN A 259 -24.29 -2.63 -6.67
C ASN A 259 -25.20 -3.84 -6.90
N ASN A 260 -26.45 -3.76 -6.44
CA ASN A 260 -27.42 -4.86 -6.51
C ASN A 260 -27.99 -5.11 -7.93
N ASN A 261 -27.34 -4.57 -8.98
CA ASN A 261 -27.82 -4.55 -10.38
C ASN A 261 -26.76 -4.95 -11.42
N LEU A 262 -25.88 -5.91 -11.13
CA LEU A 262 -25.15 -6.61 -12.19
C LEU A 262 -25.47 -8.10 -12.16
N SER A 263 -26.31 -8.51 -13.12
CA SER A 263 -26.43 -9.90 -13.54
C SER A 263 -25.05 -10.42 -13.93
N VAL A 264 -24.64 -11.49 -13.27
CA VAL A 264 -23.41 -12.24 -13.52
C VAL A 264 -23.45 -12.86 -14.92
N THR A 265 -23.00 -12.12 -15.93
CA THR A 265 -22.65 -12.65 -17.25
C THR A 265 -21.66 -11.73 -17.96
N SER A 266 -20.40 -11.71 -17.53
CA SER A 266 -19.23 -11.41 -18.39
C SER A 266 -17.93 -11.59 -17.60
N THR A 267 -16.94 -12.20 -18.25
CA THR A 267 -15.54 -12.38 -17.82
C THR A 267 -14.74 -11.07 -17.88
N GLU A 268 -15.25 -10.02 -17.26
CA GLU A 268 -14.55 -8.75 -17.05
C GLU A 268 -14.61 -8.43 -15.56
N GLU A 269 -13.48 -8.12 -14.93
CA GLU A 269 -13.45 -7.80 -13.51
C GLU A 269 -14.37 -6.61 -13.25
N PRO A 270 -15.38 -6.74 -12.36
CA PRO A 270 -16.26 -5.64 -12.04
C PRO A 270 -15.44 -4.49 -11.44
N ASN A 271 -15.45 -3.34 -12.12
CA ASN A 271 -14.87 -2.08 -11.63
C ASN A 271 -15.69 -1.57 -10.42
N PHE A 272 -15.52 -2.23 -9.28
CA PHE A 272 -16.02 -1.73 -8.01
C PHE A 272 -15.20 -0.52 -7.61
N HIS A 273 -15.86 0.61 -7.40
CA HIS A 273 -15.18 1.78 -6.86
C HIS A 273 -14.82 1.48 -5.41
N THR A 274 -13.51 1.43 -5.12
CA THR A 274 -12.99 1.19 -3.78
C THR A 274 -12.74 2.52 -3.08
N PHE A 275 -13.21 2.63 -1.84
CA PHE A 275 -13.00 3.81 -1.00
C PHE A 275 -12.17 3.42 0.22
N SER A 276 -11.11 4.18 0.49
CA SER A 276 -10.22 3.96 1.63
C SER A 276 -10.42 5.01 2.71
N GLY A 277 -10.30 4.62 3.97
CA GLY A 277 -10.30 5.53 5.11
C GLY A 277 -9.25 5.14 6.14
N ASP A 278 -8.71 6.15 6.81
CA ASP A 278 -7.66 6.01 7.81
C ASP A 278 -8.17 6.53 9.17
N GLY A 279 -7.70 5.92 10.24
CA GLY A 279 -8.00 6.28 11.62
C GLY A 279 -6.79 6.06 12.51
N ALA A 280 -6.64 6.91 13.53
CA ALA A 280 -5.50 6.85 14.43
C ALA A 280 -5.96 7.17 15.85
N ASP A 281 -5.84 6.20 16.74
CA ASP A 281 -6.23 6.33 18.15
C ASP A 281 -5.43 5.36 19.02
N MET A 282 -5.35 5.59 20.33
CA MET A 282 -4.75 4.62 21.26
C MET A 282 -5.60 3.34 21.35
N ASP A 283 -6.92 3.48 21.18
CA ASP A 283 -7.83 2.34 21.13
C ASP A 283 -8.01 1.85 19.69
N THR A 284 -7.64 0.58 19.46
CA THR A 284 -7.77 -0.09 18.16
C THR A 284 -9.20 -0.09 17.60
N VAL A 285 -10.22 -0.12 18.47
CA VAL A 285 -11.64 -0.12 18.08
C VAL A 285 -12.06 1.28 17.64
N ILE A 286 -11.62 2.31 18.36
CA ILE A 286 -11.87 3.71 17.99
C ILE A 286 -11.17 4.05 16.67
N SER A 287 -9.89 3.69 16.56
CA SER A 287 -9.10 3.82 15.33
C SER A 287 -9.79 3.14 14.14
N SER A 288 -10.26 1.91 14.34
CA SER A 288 -11.01 1.16 13.32
C SER A 288 -12.34 1.80 12.94
N ALA A 289 -13.10 2.32 13.91
CA ALA A 289 -14.38 2.99 13.69
C ALA A 289 -14.23 4.32 12.93
N GLN A 290 -13.21 5.11 13.28
CA GLN A 290 -12.87 6.35 12.58
C GLN A 290 -12.44 6.08 11.13
N ALA A 291 -11.57 5.10 10.92
CA ALA A 291 -11.12 4.70 9.59
C ALA A 291 -12.29 4.30 8.69
N TYR A 292 -13.21 3.51 9.23
CA TYR A 292 -14.41 3.08 8.52
C TYR A 292 -15.36 4.24 8.21
N LEU A 293 -15.60 5.14 9.18
CA LEU A 293 -16.44 6.32 8.97
C LEU A 293 -15.86 7.26 7.91
N ASN A 294 -14.53 7.42 7.89
CA ASN A 294 -13.84 8.21 6.87
C ASN A 294 -13.99 7.61 5.47
N ALA A 295 -13.91 6.27 5.35
CA ALA A 295 -14.16 5.58 4.09
C ALA A 295 -15.61 5.79 3.62
N LEU A 296 -16.58 5.67 4.54
CA LEU A 296 -17.99 5.91 4.26
C LEU A 296 -18.29 7.35 3.83
N ASN A 297 -17.70 8.34 4.51
CA ASN A 297 -17.87 9.74 4.14
C ASN A 297 -17.36 10.03 2.72
N LYS A 298 -16.26 9.40 2.31
CA LYS A 298 -15.75 9.51 0.93
C LYS A 298 -16.71 8.88 -0.09
N LEU A 299 -17.30 7.72 0.24
CA LEU A 299 -18.32 7.08 -0.60
C LEU A 299 -19.57 7.97 -0.73
N LEU A 300 -20.07 8.51 0.38
CA LEU A 300 -21.24 9.41 0.38
C LEU A 300 -20.98 10.68 -0.42
N ALA A 301 -19.80 11.30 -0.26
CA ALA A 301 -19.41 12.47 -1.03
C ALA A 301 -19.34 12.17 -2.54
N PHE A 302 -18.88 10.98 -2.92
CA PHE A 302 -18.87 10.54 -4.32
C PHE A 302 -20.29 10.35 -4.87
N ASN A 303 -21.19 9.74 -4.09
CA ASN A 303 -22.58 9.56 -4.48
C ASN A 303 -23.30 10.91 -4.64
N ASP A 304 -23.08 11.88 -3.75
CA ASP A 304 -23.62 13.24 -3.88
C ASP A 304 -23.11 13.97 -5.13
N LEU A 305 -21.81 13.83 -5.45
CA LEU A 305 -21.20 14.41 -6.65
C LEU A 305 -21.74 13.78 -7.94
N SER A 306 -22.03 12.47 -7.92
CA SER A 306 -22.62 11.75 -9.06
C SER A 306 -24.10 12.14 -9.29
N ALA A 307 -24.87 12.35 -8.21
CA ALA A 307 -26.25 12.82 -8.26
C ALA A 307 -26.35 14.25 -8.81
N GLY A 308 -25.42 15.14 -8.42
CA GLY A 308 -25.36 16.52 -8.91
C GLY A 308 -24.99 16.67 -10.39
N LYS A 309 -24.30 15.69 -10.99
CA LYS A 309 -24.04 15.66 -12.44
C LYS A 309 -25.26 15.27 -13.26
N SER A 310 -26.21 14.51 -12.70
CA SER A 310 -27.44 14.12 -13.41
C SER A 310 -28.46 15.26 -13.52
N SER A 311 -28.39 16.30 -12.68
CA SER A 311 -29.35 17.42 -12.69
C SER A 311 -28.95 18.59 -13.59
N ASN A 312 -27.68 18.70 -13.98
CA ASN A 312 -27.18 19.81 -14.84
C ASN A 312 -27.18 19.50 -16.35
N GLY A 313 -27.80 18.39 -16.78
CA GLY A 313 -27.88 17.96 -18.18
C GLY A 313 -29.19 18.28 -18.91
N LYS A 314 -30.08 19.11 -18.32
CA LYS A 314 -31.31 19.56 -18.98
C LYS A 314 -31.51 21.06 -18.83
N VAL A 315 -30.81 21.83 -19.65
CA VAL A 315 -31.31 23.06 -20.28
C VAL A 315 -30.69 23.16 -21.67
#